data_AF-A0A6M0FWM2-F1
#
_entry.id   AF-A0A6M0FWM2-F1
#
_cell.length_a   1.000
_cell.length_b   1.000
_cell.length_c   1.000
_cell.angle_alpha   90.00
_cell.angle_beta   90.00
_cell.angle_gamma   90.00
#
_symmetry.space_group_name_H-M   'P 1'
#
loop_
_entity.id
_entity.type
_entity.pdbx_description
1 polymer ?
#
loop_
_entity_poly.entity_id
_entity_poly.type
_entity_poly.pdbx_seq_one_letter_code
_entity_poly.pdbx_strand_id
1 'polypeptide(L)'
;MKPAIRTLISVMPLRVRHGKNKPVSNNRRKTDSINLKVSCLLPPASCLLPSAFCLLTLVLSLVSNKALANTDIQSSSSLTPPSEATEDCIDLTLMAGLARIAGASPNLINLVETQQLDDCQISEEEAKSLVRWSNGESAKIGRVWYYPNGLTAKYWSGSVWHYPNGKTAISKSNWYYPNGQTAKYGSGWHYPDGNCSSEDDLLSWACSILGEEHCETVLSQVADADDLWQEMAIMELTWHAYVKSNSQRRP
;
A
#
# COMPACT_ATOMS: atom_id res chain seq x y z
N MET A 1 49.40 -31.45 -0.24
CA MET A 1 49.75 -31.04 -1.62
C MET A 1 48.77 -29.95 -2.05
N LYS A 2 49.26 -28.73 -2.25
CA LYS A 2 48.52 -27.60 -2.84
C LYS A 2 48.71 -27.64 -4.37
N PRO A 3 47.80 -27.03 -5.13
CA PRO A 3 48.28 -25.94 -5.97
C PRO A 3 47.49 -24.65 -5.73
N ALA A 4 48.26 -23.57 -5.63
CA ALA A 4 47.81 -22.20 -5.62
C ALA A 4 47.57 -21.74 -7.05
N ILE A 5 46.41 -21.14 -7.33
CA ILE A 5 46.17 -20.37 -8.55
C ILE A 5 46.14 -18.90 -8.16
N ARG A 6 47.25 -18.23 -8.47
CA ARG A 6 47.42 -16.77 -8.55
C ARG A 6 46.95 -16.34 -9.93
N THR A 7 45.95 -15.46 -10.06
CA THR A 7 45.86 -14.59 -11.24
C THR A 7 45.08 -13.29 -10.96
N LEU A 8 45.87 -12.21 -10.91
CA LEU A 8 45.66 -10.84 -11.42
C LEU A 8 44.40 -10.05 -11.05
N ILE A 9 44.62 -9.17 -10.08
CA ILE A 9 43.97 -7.87 -9.90
C ILE A 9 44.21 -7.01 -11.16
N SER A 10 43.13 -6.58 -11.83
CA SER A 10 43.18 -5.50 -12.83
C SER A 10 42.47 -4.28 -12.25
N VAL A 11 43.25 -3.31 -11.80
CA VAL A 11 42.79 -1.98 -11.39
C VAL A 11 42.84 -1.09 -12.64
N MET A 12 41.70 -0.55 -13.06
CA MET A 12 41.65 0.58 -13.99
C MET A 12 40.77 1.71 -13.43
N PRO A 13 41.12 2.97 -13.73
CA PRO A 13 40.76 4.11 -12.90
C PRO A 13 39.44 4.82 -13.27
N LEU A 14 38.94 5.53 -12.26
CA LEU A 14 37.88 6.53 -12.23
C LEU A 14 37.77 7.42 -13.48
N ARG A 15 36.54 7.64 -13.94
CA ARG A 15 36.17 8.84 -14.70
C ARG A 15 34.89 9.46 -14.14
N VAL A 16 35.08 10.33 -13.16
CA VAL A 16 34.08 11.26 -12.64
C VAL A 16 33.82 12.33 -13.70
N ARG A 17 32.61 12.41 -14.26
CA ARG A 17 32.16 13.57 -15.03
C ARG A 17 31.34 14.49 -14.12
N HIS A 18 31.99 15.58 -13.71
CA HIS A 18 31.34 16.75 -13.14
C HIS A 18 30.58 17.51 -14.24
N GLY A 19 29.26 17.41 -14.26
CA GLY A 19 28.37 18.27 -15.02
C GLY A 19 27.76 19.34 -14.11
N LYS A 20 28.39 20.51 -14.03
CA LYS A 20 27.79 21.72 -13.46
C LYS A 20 26.84 22.30 -14.50
N ASN A 21 25.54 22.40 -14.22
CA ASN A 21 24.65 23.30 -14.94
C ASN A 21 23.83 24.14 -13.97
N LYS A 22 23.82 25.43 -14.28
CA LYS A 22 23.32 26.60 -13.54
C LYS A 22 21.79 26.58 -13.34
N PRO A 23 21.30 27.36 -12.36
CA PRO A 23 19.88 27.47 -12.03
C PRO A 23 19.14 28.27 -13.11
N VAL A 24 18.00 27.73 -13.55
CA VAL A 24 17.05 28.45 -14.40
C VAL A 24 16.04 29.19 -13.51
N SER A 25 15.99 30.49 -13.75
CA SER A 25 15.18 31.51 -13.09
C SER A 25 13.68 31.34 -13.33
N ASN A 26 12.92 31.56 -12.25
CA ASN A 26 11.58 32.16 -12.14
C ASN A 26 10.78 32.33 -13.43
N ASN A 27 9.59 31.70 -13.46
CA ASN A 27 8.41 32.34 -14.02
C ASN A 27 7.21 32.16 -13.08
N ARG A 28 6.93 33.25 -12.38
CA ARG A 28 5.75 33.51 -11.57
C ARG A 28 4.56 33.63 -12.53
N ARG A 29 3.71 32.60 -12.60
CA ARG A 29 2.37 32.74 -13.19
C ARG A 29 1.35 32.73 -12.05
N LYS A 30 0.93 33.95 -11.73
CA LYS A 30 -0.16 34.34 -10.85
C LYS A 30 -1.40 34.47 -11.74
N THR A 31 -2.41 33.64 -11.52
CA THR A 31 -3.85 33.81 -11.87
C THR A 31 -4.49 32.43 -11.67
N ASP A 32 -5.70 32.23 -11.17
CA ASP A 32 -6.63 33.04 -10.39
C ASP A 32 -7.53 32.04 -9.66
N SER A 33 -7.86 32.33 -8.41
CA SER A 33 -8.85 31.58 -7.64
C SER A 33 -10.22 31.72 -8.30
N ILE A 34 -10.78 30.61 -8.77
CA ILE A 34 -12.19 30.55 -9.18
C ILE A 34 -13.02 30.56 -7.89
N ASN A 35 -13.32 31.77 -7.42
CA ASN A 35 -14.28 32.04 -6.38
C ASN A 35 -15.68 31.88 -7.02
N LEU A 36 -16.33 30.74 -6.80
CA LEU A 36 -17.72 30.53 -7.22
C LEU A 36 -18.64 31.38 -6.32
N LYS A 37 -18.73 32.68 -6.63
CA LYS A 37 -19.76 33.56 -6.10
C LYS A 37 -21.04 33.27 -6.86
N VAL A 38 -21.88 32.41 -6.28
CA VAL A 38 -23.29 32.27 -6.71
C VAL A 38 -24.02 33.53 -6.24
N SER A 39 -24.04 34.55 -7.09
CA SER A 39 -24.92 35.70 -6.93
C SER A 39 -26.32 35.32 -7.40
N CYS A 40 -27.23 35.11 -6.47
CA CYS A 40 -28.67 35.08 -6.74
C CYS A 40 -29.12 36.46 -7.22
N LEU A 41 -29.23 36.63 -8.54
CA LEU A 41 -29.98 37.72 -9.16
C LEU A 41 -31.36 37.17 -9.56
N LEU A 42 -32.35 37.30 -8.68
CA LEU A 42 -33.75 37.30 -9.10
C LEU A 42 -34.43 38.60 -8.67
N PRO A 43 -35.14 39.29 -9.58
CA PRO A 43 -35.98 40.43 -9.24
C PRO A 43 -37.28 39.98 -8.54
N PRO A 44 -37.90 40.84 -7.72
CA PRO A 44 -39.15 40.52 -7.05
C PRO A 44 -40.32 40.92 -7.96
N ALA A 45 -40.83 39.99 -8.78
CA ALA A 45 -42.16 40.11 -9.36
C ALA A 45 -42.61 38.78 -9.97
N SER A 46 -43.91 38.53 -9.82
CA SER A 46 -44.71 37.53 -10.54
C SER A 46 -44.79 36.15 -9.90
N CYS A 47 -45.54 36.10 -8.79
CA CYS A 47 -46.46 35.00 -8.51
C CYS A 47 -47.34 34.76 -9.76
N LEU A 48 -47.22 33.59 -10.38
CA LEU A 48 -48.23 32.87 -11.18
C LEU A 48 -47.50 31.82 -12.03
N LEU A 49 -47.15 30.69 -11.45
CA LEU A 49 -46.87 29.46 -12.22
C LEU A 49 -47.43 28.22 -11.50
N PRO A 50 -47.84 27.21 -12.28
CA PRO A 50 -48.74 26.14 -11.83
C PRO A 50 -48.03 25.14 -10.92
N SER A 51 -48.80 24.49 -10.06
CA SER A 51 -48.43 23.41 -9.13
C SER A 51 -47.64 22.22 -9.73
N ALA A 52 -47.45 22.18 -11.05
CA ALA A 52 -46.68 21.16 -11.75
C ALA A 52 -45.15 21.29 -11.57
N PHE A 53 -44.63 22.47 -11.24
CA PHE A 53 -43.17 22.66 -11.05
C PHE A 53 -42.64 22.16 -9.70
N CYS A 54 -43.49 21.91 -8.70
CA CYS A 54 -43.07 21.29 -7.44
C CYS A 54 -42.87 19.77 -7.54
N LEU A 55 -43.52 19.11 -8.51
CA LEU A 55 -43.39 17.66 -8.68
C LEU A 55 -42.11 17.27 -9.41
N LEU A 56 -41.56 18.15 -10.26
CA LEU A 56 -40.31 17.86 -10.98
C LEU A 56 -39.09 17.78 -10.05
N THR A 57 -39.06 18.61 -8.99
CA THR A 57 -38.00 18.58 -7.97
C THR A 57 -38.08 17.35 -7.08
N LEU A 58 -39.30 16.84 -6.84
CA LEU A 58 -39.52 15.63 -6.04
C LEU A 58 -39.23 14.34 -6.83
N VAL A 59 -39.45 14.36 -8.15
CA VAL A 59 -39.05 13.26 -9.04
C VAL A 59 -37.53 13.25 -9.26
N LEU A 60 -36.85 14.40 -9.36
CA LEU A 60 -35.39 14.45 -9.40
C LEU A 60 -34.73 13.95 -8.10
N SER A 61 -35.34 14.17 -6.93
CA SER A 61 -34.82 13.62 -5.66
C SER A 61 -35.08 12.12 -5.52
N LEU A 62 -36.21 11.60 -6.01
CA LEU A 62 -36.49 10.16 -6.06
C LEU A 62 -35.63 9.40 -7.07
N VAL A 63 -35.28 10.01 -8.20
CA VAL A 63 -34.33 9.44 -9.17
C VAL A 63 -32.88 9.53 -8.65
N SER A 64 -32.52 10.58 -7.90
CA SER A 64 -31.20 10.66 -7.24
C SER A 64 -31.04 9.62 -6.12
N ASN A 65 -32.10 9.31 -5.36
CA ASN A 65 -32.01 8.35 -4.26
C ASN A 65 -32.06 6.88 -4.69
N LYS A 66 -32.42 6.57 -5.94
CA LYS A 66 -32.31 5.21 -6.50
C LYS A 66 -30.98 4.94 -7.21
N ALA A 67 -30.17 5.96 -7.45
CA ALA A 67 -28.80 5.81 -7.94
C ALA A 67 -27.75 5.63 -6.83
N LEU A 68 -28.18 5.61 -5.55
CA LEU A 68 -27.31 5.51 -4.36
C LEU A 68 -27.57 4.23 -3.54
N ALA A 69 -28.07 3.18 -4.19
CA ALA A 69 -28.28 1.88 -3.56
C ALA A 69 -27.75 0.74 -4.44
N ASN A 70 -26.57 0.90 -5.05
CA ASN A 70 -25.76 -0.23 -5.49
C ASN A 70 -24.37 0.23 -5.98
N THR A 71 -23.47 0.60 -5.07
CA THR A 71 -22.00 0.59 -5.31
C THR A 71 -21.23 0.83 -4.01
N ASP A 72 -21.63 0.17 -2.93
CA ASP A 72 -20.63 -0.27 -1.94
C ASP A 72 -20.21 -1.68 -2.36
N ILE A 73 -19.52 -1.77 -3.51
CA ILE A 73 -18.43 -2.74 -3.56
C ILE A 73 -17.36 -2.06 -2.73
N GLN A 74 -17.41 -2.34 -1.44
CA GLN A 74 -16.35 -2.03 -0.51
C GLN A 74 -15.16 -2.88 -0.98
N SER A 75 -14.42 -2.36 -1.97
CA SER A 75 -13.17 -2.91 -2.50
C SER A 75 -12.08 -2.74 -1.46
N SER A 76 -12.31 -3.25 -0.24
CA SER A 76 -11.26 -3.42 0.75
C SER A 76 -10.46 -4.64 0.33
N SER A 77 -9.28 -4.39 -0.21
CA SER A 77 -8.25 -5.37 -0.48
C SER A 77 -8.06 -6.27 0.75
N SER A 78 -8.27 -7.58 0.58
CA SER A 78 -8.17 -8.56 1.67
C SER A 78 -6.72 -8.69 2.16
N LEU A 79 -6.55 -8.96 3.46
CA LEU A 79 -5.26 -9.33 4.05
C LEU A 79 -4.81 -10.75 3.69
N THR A 80 -5.75 -11.59 3.26
CA THR A 80 -5.50 -12.97 2.84
C THR A 80 -6.00 -13.21 1.41
N PRO A 81 -5.29 -14.01 0.61
CA PRO A 81 -5.78 -14.44 -0.69
C PRO A 81 -6.86 -15.52 -0.53
N PRO A 82 -7.69 -15.76 -1.56
CA PRO A 82 -8.58 -16.94 -1.62
C PRO A 82 -7.81 -18.26 -1.51
N SER A 83 -8.48 -19.34 -1.06
CA SER A 83 -7.85 -20.66 -0.86
C SER A 83 -7.30 -21.31 -2.13
N GLU A 84 -7.90 -21.01 -3.28
CA GLU A 84 -7.46 -21.50 -4.61
C GLU A 84 -6.71 -20.42 -5.40
N ALA A 85 -6.05 -19.49 -4.69
CA ALA A 85 -5.32 -18.39 -5.31
C ALA A 85 -4.07 -18.86 -6.09
N THR A 86 -3.84 -18.21 -7.22
CA THR A 86 -2.62 -18.36 -8.01
C THR A 86 -1.39 -17.82 -7.26
N GLU A 87 -0.18 -18.25 -7.65
CA GLU A 87 1.06 -17.71 -7.06
C GLU A 87 1.13 -16.17 -7.22
N ASP A 88 0.65 -15.63 -8.33
CA ASP A 88 0.67 -14.19 -8.60
C ASP A 88 -0.31 -13.43 -7.70
N CYS A 89 -1.50 -13.98 -7.45
CA CYS A 89 -2.44 -13.44 -6.47
C CYS A 89 -1.86 -13.44 -5.05
N ILE A 90 -1.20 -14.54 -4.64
CA ILE A 90 -0.53 -14.64 -3.33
C ILE A 90 0.58 -13.59 -3.22
N ASP A 91 1.43 -13.49 -4.25
CA ASP A 91 2.53 -12.52 -4.31
C ASP A 91 2.00 -11.08 -4.25
N LEU A 92 0.95 -10.74 -5.00
CA LEU A 92 0.34 -9.41 -5.00
C LEU A 92 -0.33 -9.09 -3.67
N THR A 93 -0.96 -10.08 -3.02
CA THR A 93 -1.55 -9.91 -1.68
C THR A 93 -0.49 -9.56 -0.65
N LEU A 94 0.65 -10.27 -0.67
CA LEU A 94 1.79 -9.97 0.19
C LEU A 94 2.40 -8.60 -0.16
N MET A 95 2.55 -8.26 -1.44
CA MET A 95 3.04 -6.94 -1.87
C MET A 95 2.17 -5.80 -1.36
N ALA A 96 0.84 -5.93 -1.45
CA ALA A 96 -0.12 -4.95 -0.97
C ALA A 96 0.01 -4.75 0.55
N GLY A 97 0.03 -5.85 1.31
CA GLY A 97 0.22 -5.81 2.76
C GLY A 97 1.53 -5.13 3.16
N LEU A 98 2.65 -5.51 2.54
CA LEU A 98 3.95 -4.87 2.79
C LEU A 98 3.94 -3.38 2.42
N ALA A 99 3.23 -2.97 1.37
CA ALA A 99 3.10 -1.57 0.98
C ALA A 99 2.31 -0.74 2.02
N ARG A 100 1.22 -1.31 2.57
CA ARG A 100 0.46 -0.69 3.67
C ARG A 100 1.31 -0.55 4.93
N ILE A 101 1.97 -1.63 5.36
CA ILE A 101 2.87 -1.63 6.52
C ILE A 101 3.96 -0.56 6.35
N ALA A 102 4.58 -0.45 5.17
CA ALA A 102 5.62 0.56 4.94
C ALA A 102 5.12 2.01 4.94
N GLY A 103 3.80 2.25 5.00
CA GLY A 103 3.21 3.58 4.84
C GLY A 103 3.52 4.17 3.47
N ALA A 104 3.47 3.34 2.42
CA ALA A 104 3.73 3.80 1.06
C ALA A 104 2.72 4.85 0.60
N SER A 105 3.02 5.55 -0.51
CA SER A 105 2.10 6.55 -1.02
C SER A 105 0.76 5.91 -1.42
N PRO A 106 -0.39 6.59 -1.19
CA PRO A 106 -1.69 6.03 -1.54
C PRO A 106 -1.81 5.61 -3.00
N ASN A 107 -1.13 6.33 -3.91
CA ASN A 107 -1.08 5.96 -5.33
C ASN A 107 -0.38 4.61 -5.54
N LEU A 108 0.75 4.36 -4.85
CA LEU A 108 1.46 3.09 -4.97
C LEU A 108 0.60 1.94 -4.44
N ILE A 109 0.01 2.12 -3.25
CA ILE A 109 -0.84 1.10 -2.62
C ILE A 109 -2.02 0.77 -3.55
N ASN A 110 -2.74 1.79 -4.04
CA ASN A 110 -3.89 1.60 -4.92
C ASN A 110 -3.54 0.85 -6.22
N LEU A 111 -2.37 1.10 -6.81
CA LEU A 111 -1.92 0.39 -8.00
C LEU A 111 -1.68 -1.10 -7.75
N VAL A 112 -1.08 -1.45 -6.60
CA VAL A 112 -0.84 -2.86 -6.24
C VAL A 112 -2.15 -3.54 -5.88
N GLU A 113 -3.00 -2.87 -5.09
CA GLU A 113 -4.29 -3.41 -4.64
C GLU A 113 -5.30 -3.61 -5.77
N THR A 114 -5.38 -2.67 -6.72
CA THR A 114 -6.22 -2.84 -7.91
C THR A 114 -5.79 -4.09 -8.68
N GLN A 115 -4.48 -4.29 -8.87
CA GLN A 115 -3.99 -5.48 -9.55
C GLN A 115 -4.26 -6.76 -8.74
N GLN A 116 -4.07 -6.71 -7.41
CA GLN A 116 -4.38 -7.83 -6.54
C GLN A 116 -5.85 -8.25 -6.73
N LEU A 117 -6.78 -7.31 -6.73
CA LEU A 117 -8.20 -7.61 -6.92
C LEU A 117 -8.47 -8.25 -8.29
N ASP A 118 -7.85 -7.72 -9.35
CA ASP A 118 -8.00 -8.27 -10.70
C ASP A 118 -7.44 -9.69 -10.81
N ASP A 119 -6.23 -9.94 -10.30
CA ASP A 119 -5.54 -11.24 -10.42
C ASP A 119 -6.09 -12.29 -9.45
N CYS A 120 -6.67 -11.88 -8.32
CA CYS A 120 -7.26 -12.79 -7.35
C CYS A 120 -8.72 -13.17 -7.64
N GLN A 121 -9.42 -12.45 -8.52
CA GLN A 121 -10.81 -12.74 -8.91
C GLN A 121 -10.93 -13.62 -10.16
N ILE A 122 -9.81 -13.84 -10.87
CA ILE A 122 -9.77 -14.66 -12.08
C ILE A 122 -9.29 -16.08 -11.75
N SER A 123 -9.92 -17.09 -12.37
CA SER A 123 -9.48 -18.48 -12.25
C SER A 123 -8.11 -18.69 -12.93
N GLU A 124 -7.36 -19.73 -12.53
CA GLU A 124 -6.03 -20.04 -13.08
C GLU A 124 -6.00 -20.11 -14.63
N GLU A 125 -7.09 -20.53 -15.26
CA GLU A 125 -7.20 -20.64 -16.71
C GLU A 125 -7.21 -19.27 -17.43
N GLU A 126 -7.56 -18.20 -16.71
CA GLU A 126 -7.66 -16.84 -17.23
C GLU A 126 -6.61 -15.89 -16.62
N ALA A 127 -5.75 -16.39 -15.74
CA ALA A 127 -4.72 -15.59 -15.05
C ALA A 127 -3.80 -14.89 -16.07
N LYS A 128 -3.99 -13.58 -16.21
CA LYS A 128 -3.14 -12.76 -17.08
C LYS A 128 -1.89 -12.37 -16.31
N SER A 129 -0.72 -12.83 -16.76
CA SER A 129 0.54 -12.42 -16.13
C SER A 129 0.72 -10.90 -16.24
N LEU A 130 0.67 -10.16 -15.12
CA LEU A 130 0.98 -8.73 -15.12
C LEU A 130 2.45 -8.52 -15.45
N VAL A 131 2.73 -7.86 -16.57
CA VAL A 131 4.11 -7.50 -16.96
C VAL A 131 4.43 -6.06 -16.56
N ARG A 132 3.44 -5.16 -16.58
CA ARG A 132 3.62 -3.73 -16.32
C ARG A 132 2.48 -3.15 -15.50
N TRP A 133 2.82 -2.26 -14.58
CA TRP A 133 1.87 -1.40 -13.89
C TRP A 133 1.22 -0.42 -14.86
N SER A 134 0.05 0.11 -14.50
CA SER A 134 -0.65 1.12 -15.32
C SER A 134 0.13 2.44 -15.46
N ASN A 135 1.10 2.71 -14.58
CA ASN A 135 2.02 3.84 -14.69
C ASN A 135 3.18 3.60 -15.69
N GLY A 136 3.25 2.42 -16.33
CA GLY A 136 4.24 2.05 -17.33
C GLY A 136 5.48 1.33 -16.78
N GLU A 137 5.69 1.35 -15.46
CA GLU A 137 6.80 0.62 -14.82
C GLU A 137 6.61 -0.89 -14.94
N SER A 138 7.72 -1.63 -14.90
CA SER A 138 7.66 -3.09 -14.93
C SER A 138 7.10 -3.60 -13.60
N ALA A 139 6.10 -4.48 -13.66
CA ALA A 139 5.57 -5.14 -12.46
C ALA A 139 6.29 -6.45 -12.20
N LYS A 140 6.53 -7.21 -13.27
CA LYS A 140 7.16 -8.52 -13.21
C LYS A 140 8.09 -8.73 -14.40
N ILE A 141 9.30 -9.21 -14.13
CA ILE A 141 10.25 -9.65 -15.15
C ILE A 141 10.72 -11.06 -14.76
N GLY A 142 10.25 -12.07 -15.51
CA GLY A 142 10.42 -13.46 -15.13
C GLY A 142 9.74 -13.75 -13.79
N ARG A 143 10.54 -14.10 -12.77
CA ARG A 143 10.08 -14.37 -11.39
C ARG A 143 10.35 -13.22 -10.40
N VAL A 144 10.83 -12.08 -10.90
CA VAL A 144 11.16 -10.91 -10.07
C VAL A 144 9.98 -9.96 -10.09
N TRP A 145 9.48 -9.60 -8.91
CA TRP A 145 8.44 -8.59 -8.74
C TRP A 145 9.03 -7.23 -8.38
N TYR A 146 8.41 -6.18 -8.86
CA TYR A 146 8.78 -4.79 -8.63
C TYR A 146 7.57 -3.99 -8.21
N TYR A 147 7.71 -3.11 -7.24
CA TYR A 147 6.69 -2.13 -6.90
C TYR A 147 6.52 -1.08 -8.02
N PRO A 148 5.38 -0.36 -8.05
CA PRO A 148 5.15 0.74 -9.00
C PRO A 148 6.19 1.88 -8.99
N ASN A 149 7.03 1.96 -7.96
CA ASN A 149 8.14 2.91 -7.89
C ASN A 149 9.47 2.35 -8.44
N GLY A 150 9.46 1.17 -9.05
CA GLY A 150 10.60 0.51 -9.66
C GLY A 150 11.50 -0.26 -8.69
N LEU A 151 11.23 -0.22 -7.37
CA LEU A 151 12.00 -0.99 -6.40
C LEU A 151 11.55 -2.46 -6.38
N THR A 152 12.50 -3.37 -6.23
CA THR A 152 12.22 -4.82 -6.21
C THR A 152 11.46 -5.20 -4.95
N ALA A 153 10.38 -5.96 -5.12
CA ALA A 153 9.59 -6.55 -4.03
C ALA A 153 10.05 -7.99 -3.70
N LYS A 154 10.17 -8.85 -4.72
CA LYS A 154 10.58 -10.27 -4.60
C LYS A 154 11.67 -10.58 -5.62
N TYR A 155 12.75 -11.21 -5.19
CA TYR A 155 13.78 -11.73 -6.11
C TYR A 155 13.45 -13.15 -6.59
N TRP A 156 14.14 -13.59 -7.65
CA TRP A 156 13.94 -14.89 -8.30
C TRP A 156 14.01 -16.13 -7.39
N SER A 157 14.69 -16.02 -6.24
CA SER A 157 14.77 -17.10 -5.24
C SER A 157 13.50 -17.26 -4.41
N GLY A 158 12.56 -16.32 -4.49
CA GLY A 158 11.24 -16.34 -3.83
C GLY A 158 11.23 -16.18 -2.30
N SER A 159 12.36 -16.37 -1.62
CA SER A 159 12.42 -16.37 -0.15
C SER A 159 12.76 -15.03 0.52
N VAL A 160 12.91 -13.95 -0.26
CA VAL A 160 13.26 -12.63 0.28
C VAL A 160 12.32 -11.57 -0.27
N TRP A 161 11.64 -10.89 0.64
CA TRP A 161 10.71 -9.81 0.35
C TRP A 161 11.23 -8.48 0.86
N HIS A 162 10.90 -7.42 0.15
CA HIS A 162 11.30 -6.06 0.45
C HIS A 162 10.07 -5.17 0.50
N TYR A 163 10.13 -4.14 1.32
CA TYR A 163 9.18 -3.05 1.33
C TYR A 163 9.38 -2.14 0.11
N PRO A 164 8.38 -1.31 -0.25
CA PRO A 164 8.52 -0.31 -1.30
C PRO A 164 9.50 0.82 -0.95
N ASN A 165 10.07 0.85 0.26
CA ASN A 165 11.18 1.73 0.63
C ASN A 165 12.57 1.08 0.41
N GLY A 166 12.62 -0.16 -0.09
CA GLY A 166 13.83 -0.92 -0.39
C GLY A 166 14.43 -1.68 0.81
N LYS A 167 13.86 -1.56 2.01
CA LYS A 167 14.29 -2.37 3.17
C LYS A 167 13.74 -3.78 3.06
N THR A 168 14.49 -4.76 3.55
CA THR A 168 14.03 -6.15 3.65
C THR A 168 12.87 -6.23 4.63
N ALA A 169 11.80 -6.92 4.24
CA ALA A 169 10.64 -7.22 5.06
C ALA A 169 10.69 -8.66 5.59
N ILE A 170 11.03 -9.61 4.72
CA ILE A 170 11.07 -11.05 5.06
C ILE A 170 12.36 -11.65 4.52
N SER A 171 13.06 -12.43 5.35
CA SER A 171 14.19 -13.25 4.91
C SER A 171 14.35 -14.48 5.78
N LYS A 172 14.35 -15.67 5.16
CA LYS A 172 14.47 -16.96 5.87
C LYS A 172 13.46 -17.09 7.03
N SER A 173 12.21 -16.72 6.77
CA SER A 173 11.10 -16.71 7.75
C SER A 173 11.29 -15.76 8.95
N ASN A 174 12.24 -14.82 8.86
CA ASN A 174 12.37 -13.73 9.83
C ASN A 174 11.69 -12.47 9.26
N TRP A 175 10.99 -11.74 10.12
CA TRP A 175 10.36 -10.47 9.79
C TRP A 175 11.18 -9.30 10.29
N TYR A 176 11.16 -8.24 9.50
CA TYR A 176 11.81 -6.98 9.80
C TYR A 176 10.83 -5.84 9.60
N TYR A 177 10.84 -4.85 10.47
CA TYR A 177 10.06 -3.63 10.34
C TYR A 177 10.56 -2.75 9.19
N PRO A 178 9.76 -1.79 8.69
CA PRO A 178 10.18 -0.84 7.66
C PRO A 178 11.39 0.03 8.02
N ASN A 179 11.74 0.17 9.30
CA ASN A 179 12.99 0.83 9.74
C ASN A 179 14.23 -0.10 9.67
N GLY A 180 14.05 -1.38 9.39
CA GLY A 180 15.09 -2.41 9.32
C GLY A 180 15.34 -3.15 10.65
N GLN A 181 14.62 -2.83 11.72
CA GLN A 181 14.72 -3.60 12.97
C GLN A 181 14.09 -4.98 12.81
N THR A 182 14.62 -5.96 13.53
CA THR A 182 14.01 -7.30 13.58
C THR A 182 12.68 -7.20 14.30
N ALA A 183 11.63 -7.79 13.72
CA ALA A 183 10.33 -7.93 14.33
C ALA A 183 10.11 -9.35 14.84
N LYS A 184 10.48 -10.36 14.04
CA LYS A 184 10.39 -11.77 14.39
C LYS A 184 11.64 -12.53 14.00
N TYR A 185 12.16 -13.32 14.94
CA TYR A 185 13.26 -14.25 14.71
C TYR A 185 12.95 -15.59 15.38
N GLY A 186 12.76 -16.64 14.58
CA GLY A 186 12.20 -17.90 15.08
C GLY A 186 10.81 -17.68 15.68
N SER A 187 10.62 -18.04 16.95
CA SER A 187 9.39 -17.77 17.73
C SER A 187 9.46 -16.50 18.58
N GLY A 188 10.59 -15.79 18.55
CA GLY A 188 10.79 -14.58 19.34
C GLY A 188 10.32 -13.33 18.61
N TRP A 189 9.57 -12.48 19.32
CA TRP A 189 9.05 -11.23 18.80
C TRP A 189 9.77 -10.01 19.41
N HIS A 190 9.73 -8.88 18.72
CA HIS A 190 10.40 -7.65 19.12
C HIS A 190 9.52 -6.44 18.79
N TYR A 191 9.59 -5.40 19.62
CA TYR A 191 9.01 -4.10 19.32
C TYR A 191 9.75 -3.40 18.16
N PRO A 192 9.12 -2.42 17.49
CA PRO A 192 9.77 -1.63 16.44
C PRO A 192 11.02 -0.85 16.84
N ASP A 193 11.27 -0.68 18.14
CA ASP A 193 12.50 -0.09 18.69
C ASP A 193 13.64 -1.12 18.91
N GLY A 194 13.36 -2.41 18.76
CA GLY A 194 14.29 -3.52 18.87
C GLY A 194 14.24 -4.28 20.21
N ASN A 195 13.42 -3.86 21.17
CA ASN A 195 13.29 -4.59 22.44
C ASN A 195 12.55 -5.91 22.25
N CYS A 196 13.00 -6.99 22.90
CA CYS A 196 12.31 -8.28 22.87
C CYS A 196 10.92 -8.21 23.52
N SER A 197 9.99 -9.00 23.00
CA SER A 197 8.60 -9.09 23.45
C SER A 197 8.04 -10.51 23.23
N SER A 198 6.84 -10.75 23.76
CA SER A 198 5.95 -11.81 23.28
C SER A 198 4.98 -11.27 22.23
N GLU A 199 4.28 -12.18 21.52
CA GLU A 199 3.19 -11.85 20.61
C GLU A 199 2.04 -11.15 21.34
N ASP A 200 1.61 -11.71 22.47
CA ASP A 200 0.52 -11.19 23.30
C ASP A 200 0.81 -9.78 23.81
N ASP A 201 2.05 -9.52 24.27
CA ASP A 201 2.47 -8.20 24.75
C ASP A 201 2.54 -7.17 23.61
N LEU A 202 2.93 -7.60 22.40
CA LEU A 202 2.96 -6.74 21.21
C LEU A 202 1.56 -6.33 20.78
N LEU A 203 0.65 -7.30 20.69
CA LEU A 203 -0.73 -7.06 20.30
C LEU A 203 -1.45 -6.20 21.33
N SER A 204 -1.31 -6.54 22.62
CA SER A 204 -1.88 -5.75 23.72
C SER A 204 -1.40 -4.29 23.67
N TRP A 205 -0.10 -4.09 23.46
CA TRP A 205 0.47 -2.76 23.29
C TRP A 205 -0.07 -2.05 22.04
N ALA A 206 -0.07 -2.70 20.88
CA ALA A 206 -0.52 -2.10 19.63
C ALA A 206 -1.99 -1.67 19.70
N CYS A 207 -2.85 -2.53 20.24
CA CYS A 207 -4.28 -2.27 20.39
C CYS A 207 -4.57 -1.17 21.43
N SER A 208 -3.76 -1.05 22.48
CA SER A 208 -3.88 0.08 23.42
C SER A 208 -3.66 1.44 22.76
N ILE A 209 -2.85 1.50 21.69
CA ILE A 209 -2.56 2.73 20.93
C ILE A 209 -3.56 2.96 19.79
N LEU A 210 -3.92 1.90 19.07
CA LEU A 210 -4.77 1.98 17.89
C LEU A 210 -6.26 2.07 18.24
N GLY A 211 -6.67 1.45 19.34
CA GLY A 211 -8.06 1.23 19.70
C GLY A 211 -8.50 -0.21 19.39
N GLU A 212 -9.42 -0.72 20.20
CA GLU A 212 -9.91 -2.10 20.14
C GLU A 212 -10.58 -2.43 18.79
N GLU A 213 -11.48 -1.57 18.30
CA GLU A 213 -12.20 -1.74 17.04
C GLU A 213 -11.27 -1.97 15.84
N HIS A 214 -10.18 -1.22 15.76
CA HIS A 214 -9.22 -1.36 14.64
C HIS A 214 -8.47 -2.69 14.72
N CYS A 215 -8.09 -3.12 15.93
CA CYS A 215 -7.44 -4.40 16.12
C CYS A 215 -8.36 -5.57 15.81
N GLU A 216 -9.60 -5.56 16.32
CA GLU A 216 -10.59 -6.61 16.04
C GLU A 216 -10.83 -6.77 14.54
N THR A 217 -10.91 -5.66 13.81
CA THR A 217 -11.09 -5.65 12.36
C THR A 217 -9.94 -6.35 11.62
N VAL A 218 -8.69 -6.08 12.02
CA VAL A 218 -7.51 -6.68 11.37
C VAL A 218 -7.33 -8.14 11.79
N LEU A 219 -7.46 -8.45 13.08
CA LEU A 219 -7.25 -9.80 13.60
C LEU A 219 -8.35 -10.77 13.16
N SER A 220 -9.60 -10.33 13.03
CA SER A 220 -10.69 -11.18 12.53
C SER A 220 -10.50 -11.61 11.07
N GLN A 221 -9.82 -10.81 10.25
CA GLN A 221 -9.54 -11.17 8.85
C GLN A 221 -8.52 -12.29 8.70
N VAL A 222 -7.74 -12.58 9.75
CA VAL A 222 -6.65 -13.57 9.72
C VAL A 222 -6.82 -14.68 10.75
N ALA A 223 -7.95 -14.74 11.45
CA ALA A 223 -8.16 -15.66 12.57
C ALA A 223 -7.99 -17.15 12.20
N ASP A 224 -8.38 -17.51 10.96
CA ASP A 224 -8.27 -18.87 10.42
C ASP A 224 -7.17 -18.98 9.34
N ALA A 225 -6.30 -17.98 9.22
CA ALA A 225 -5.27 -17.94 8.19
C ALA A 225 -3.98 -18.66 8.62
N ASP A 226 -3.18 -19.07 7.65
CA ASP A 226 -1.85 -19.62 7.91
C ASP A 226 -0.92 -18.61 8.62
N ASP A 227 0.10 -19.12 9.31
CA ASP A 227 1.08 -18.36 10.11
C ASP A 227 1.60 -17.09 9.40
N LEU A 228 1.82 -17.14 8.09
CA LEU A 228 2.32 -15.98 7.31
C LEU A 228 1.39 -14.77 7.42
N TRP A 229 0.09 -14.98 7.26
CA TRP A 229 -0.89 -13.89 7.22
C TRP A 229 -1.18 -13.35 8.61
N GLN A 230 -1.22 -14.22 9.62
CA GLN A 230 -1.28 -13.81 11.02
C GLN A 230 -0.05 -12.97 11.39
N GLU A 231 1.16 -13.42 11.04
CA GLU A 231 2.39 -12.67 11.27
C GLU A 231 2.36 -11.31 10.55
N MET A 232 1.87 -11.24 9.31
CA MET A 232 1.72 -9.99 8.58
C MET A 232 0.73 -9.02 9.25
N ALA A 233 -0.39 -9.52 9.78
CA ALA A 233 -1.36 -8.70 10.51
C ALA A 233 -0.77 -8.13 11.81
N ILE A 234 -0.01 -8.94 12.57
CA ILE A 234 0.73 -8.48 13.75
C ILE A 234 1.73 -7.39 13.35
N MET A 235 2.44 -7.57 12.23
CA MET A 235 3.37 -6.57 11.69
C MET A 235 2.68 -5.26 11.34
N GLU A 236 1.49 -5.31 10.73
CA GLU A 236 0.70 -4.13 10.40
C GLU A 236 0.24 -3.36 11.65
N LEU A 237 -0.37 -4.05 12.60
CA LEU A 237 -0.83 -3.44 13.84
C LEU A 237 0.32 -2.83 14.65
N THR A 238 1.39 -3.59 14.86
CA THR A 238 2.53 -3.13 15.68
C THR A 238 3.24 -1.94 15.04
N TRP A 239 3.41 -1.93 13.72
CA TRP A 239 4.04 -0.81 13.04
C TRP A 239 3.14 0.43 12.99
N HIS A 240 1.83 0.28 12.74
CA HIS A 240 0.89 1.40 12.78
C HIS A 240 0.84 2.04 14.17
N ALA A 241 0.83 1.24 15.23
CA ALA A 241 0.90 1.72 16.61
C ALA A 241 2.18 2.52 16.86
N TYR A 242 3.34 2.04 16.38
CA TYR A 242 4.61 2.74 16.49
C TYR A 242 4.60 4.11 15.78
N VAL A 243 4.12 4.16 14.54
CA VAL A 243 4.01 5.43 13.78
C VAL A 243 3.07 6.41 14.48
N LYS A 244 1.91 5.95 14.96
CA LYS A 244 0.93 6.78 15.66
C LYS A 244 1.52 7.35 16.96
N SER A 245 2.15 6.50 17.78
CA SER A 245 2.74 6.92 19.06
C SER A 245 3.87 7.95 18.89
N ASN A 246 4.69 7.82 17.85
CA ASN A 246 5.76 8.77 17.56
C ASN A 246 5.26 10.08 16.95
N SER A 247 4.14 10.05 16.23
CA SER A 247 3.52 11.26 15.69
C SER A 247 2.94 12.14 16.81
N GLN A 248 2.39 11.53 17.86
CA GLN A 248 1.85 12.24 19.03
C GLN A 248 2.93 12.83 19.95
N ARG A 249 4.18 12.37 19.86
CA ARG A 249 5.32 12.87 20.66
C ARG A 249 6.03 14.08 20.04
N ARG A 250 5.62 14.53 18.84
CA ARG A 250 6.20 15.73 18.21
C ARG A 250 5.42 16.97 18.68
N PRO A 251 6.07 17.92 19.39
CA PRO A 251 5.43 19.14 19.88
C PRO A 251 5.07 20.12 18.76
#